data_AF-A0AAU0V0G1-F1
#
_entry.id   AF-A0AAU0V0G1-F1
#
_cell.length_a   1.000
_cell.length_b   1.000
_cell.length_c   1.000
_cell.angle_alpha   90.00
_cell.angle_beta   90.00
_cell.angle_gamma   90.00
#
_symmetry.space_group_name_H-M   'P 1'
#
loop_
_entity.id
_entity.type
_entity.pdbx_description
1 polymer ?
#
loop_
_entity_poly.entity_id
_entity_poly.type
_entity_poly.pdbx_seq_one_letter_code
_entity_poly.pdbx_strand_id
1 'polypeptide(L)'
;MTKSDIRMPTDFYFLFSEDPLRLHEMNGPRGDLIYTFSNDFRSNGHLVRLDADQPGSLEECRSDTRYTSIIRRPQLTKGTRICVLSRGHVGLVTVREAPQERDDGDFITIDLTVWP
;
A
#
# COMPACT_ATOMS: atom_id res chain seq x y z
N MET A 1 -11.55 -4.34 7.56
CA MET A 1 -11.31 -3.04 8.22
C MET A 1 -10.94 -2.01 7.15
N THR A 2 -11.36 -0.74 7.29
CA THR A 2 -10.95 0.35 6.38
C THR A 2 -10.51 1.56 7.20
N LYS A 3 -9.41 2.21 6.78
CA LYS A 3 -8.90 3.45 7.36
C LYS A 3 -8.54 4.40 6.22
N SER A 4 -9.00 5.64 6.30
CA SER A 4 -8.90 6.63 5.23
C SER A 4 -7.96 7.79 5.59
N ASP A 5 -7.52 8.51 4.57
CA ASP A 5 -6.67 9.71 4.66
C ASP A 5 -5.43 9.52 5.56
N ILE A 6 -4.82 8.33 5.45
CA ILE A 6 -3.59 7.98 6.15
C ILE A 6 -2.43 8.72 5.47
N ARG A 7 -1.74 9.56 6.22
CA ARG A 7 -0.45 10.13 5.82
C ARG A 7 0.65 9.16 6.24
N MET A 8 1.19 8.44 5.27
CA MET A 8 2.24 7.45 5.47
C MET A 8 3.60 8.05 5.09
N PRO A 9 4.50 8.29 6.07
CA PRO A 9 5.85 8.76 5.78
C PRO A 9 6.69 7.67 5.11
N THR A 10 7.73 8.08 4.41
CA THR A 10 8.76 7.14 3.93
C THR A 10 9.41 6.39 5.09
N ASP A 11 9.87 5.18 4.81
CA ASP A 11 10.42 4.22 5.78
C ASP A 11 9.43 3.82 6.87
N PHE A 12 8.15 3.66 6.50
CA PHE A 12 7.13 3.07 7.35
C PHE A 12 6.46 1.86 6.69
N TYR A 13 5.79 1.05 7.50
CA TYR A 13 5.01 -0.08 7.02
C TYR A 13 3.75 -0.36 7.85
N PHE A 14 2.88 -1.19 7.28
CA PHE A 14 1.73 -1.80 7.94
C PHE A 14 1.88 -3.32 8.05
N LEU A 15 1.35 -3.87 9.13
CA LEU A 15 1.03 -5.29 9.28
C LEU A 15 -0.49 -5.44 9.27
N PHE A 16 -1.02 -6.21 8.34
CA PHE A 16 -2.45 -6.41 8.14
C PHE A 16 -3.08 -7.34 9.18
N SER A 17 -2.25 -8.14 9.85
CA SER A 17 -2.67 -8.97 10.98
C SER A 17 -2.93 -8.19 12.27
N GLU A 18 -2.60 -6.90 12.32
CA GLU A 18 -2.83 -6.08 13.50
C GLU A 18 -4.22 -5.42 13.49
N ASP A 19 -4.91 -5.51 14.63
CA ASP A 19 -6.15 -4.80 14.89
C ASP A 19 -6.01 -4.03 16.22
N PRO A 20 -5.99 -2.67 16.21
CA PRO A 20 -6.14 -1.80 15.03
C PRO A 20 -4.86 -1.71 14.20
N LEU A 21 -5.00 -1.41 12.89
CA LEU A 21 -3.86 -1.11 12.01
C LEU A 21 -3.01 0.06 12.53
N ARG A 22 -1.70 -0.17 12.61
CA ARG A 22 -0.69 0.81 13.06
C ARG A 22 0.40 1.00 12.02
N LEU A 23 0.89 2.23 11.93
CA LEU A 23 2.10 2.57 11.18
C LEU A 23 3.30 2.26 12.06
N HIS A 24 4.26 1.52 11.50
CA HIS A 24 5.52 1.20 12.17
C HIS A 24 6.67 1.80 11.38
N GLU A 25 7.59 2.45 12.09
CA GLU A 25 8.85 2.91 11.51
C GLU A 25 9.72 1.69 11.14
N MET A 26 10.38 1.75 9.99
CA MET A 26 11.22 0.68 9.50
C MET A 26 12.55 0.63 10.25
N ASN A 27 12.78 -0.47 10.97
CA ASN A 27 14.11 -0.91 11.42
C ASN A 27 14.53 -2.19 10.67
N GLY A 28 14.41 -2.17 9.33
CA GLY A 28 14.64 -3.31 8.42
C GLY A 28 13.41 -3.67 7.55
N PRO A 29 13.55 -4.51 6.52
CA PRO A 29 12.49 -4.79 5.55
C PRO A 29 11.44 -5.77 6.11
N ARG A 30 10.44 -5.22 6.80
CA ARG A 30 9.31 -5.98 7.35
C ARG A 30 8.02 -5.25 7.01
N GLY A 31 6.94 -6.00 6.77
CA GLY A 31 5.62 -5.44 6.52
C GLY A 31 4.88 -6.06 5.34
N ASP A 32 3.57 -5.89 5.36
CA ASP A 32 2.68 -6.28 4.28
C ASP A 32 2.61 -5.19 3.22
N LEU A 33 2.50 -3.93 3.66
CA LEU A 33 2.63 -2.74 2.82
C LEU A 33 3.75 -1.85 3.39
N ILE A 34 4.78 -1.64 2.59
CA ILE A 34 5.98 -0.89 2.97
C ILE A 34 6.09 0.33 2.05
N TYR A 35 6.23 1.53 2.62
CA TYR A 35 6.54 2.74 1.87
C TYR A 35 7.99 3.14 2.14
N THR A 36 8.82 3.11 1.10
CA THR A 36 10.28 3.21 1.24
C THR A 36 10.78 4.63 1.07
N PHE A 37 12.01 4.94 1.52
CA PHE A 37 12.72 6.20 1.23
C PHE A 37 12.75 6.61 -0.26
N SER A 38 12.62 5.65 -1.19
CA SER A 38 12.55 5.93 -2.63
C SER A 38 11.17 6.36 -3.10
N ASN A 39 10.21 6.56 -2.19
CA ASN A 39 8.79 6.82 -2.46
C ASN A 39 8.12 5.69 -3.28
N ASP A 40 8.58 4.45 -3.10
CA ASP A 40 8.01 3.26 -3.71
C ASP A 40 7.21 2.45 -2.68
N PHE A 41 6.15 1.77 -3.14
CA PHE A 41 5.53 0.70 -2.35
C PHE A 41 6.21 -0.64 -2.59
N ARG A 42 6.46 -1.36 -1.51
CA ARG A 42 6.96 -2.74 -1.51
C ARG A 42 6.12 -3.64 -0.62
N SER A 43 6.24 -4.94 -0.84
CA SER A 43 5.62 -5.96 0.01
C SER A 43 6.53 -7.17 0.15
N ASN A 44 6.45 -7.84 1.31
CA ASN A 44 7.02 -9.18 1.49
C ASN A 44 6.11 -10.28 0.91
N GLY A 45 4.90 -9.94 0.47
CA GLY A 45 4.01 -10.78 -0.33
C GLY A 45 4.00 -10.34 -1.79
N HIS A 46 2.83 -10.05 -2.33
CA HIS A 46 2.64 -9.59 -3.70
C HIS A 46 1.85 -8.29 -3.76
N LEU A 47 2.22 -7.45 -4.71
CA LEU A 47 1.48 -6.26 -5.10
C LEU A 47 0.88 -6.48 -6.49
N VAL A 48 -0.32 -5.93 -6.69
CA VAL A 48 -0.94 -5.82 -8.02
C VAL A 48 -1.49 -4.43 -8.16
N ARG A 49 -1.10 -3.72 -9.22
CA ARG A 49 -1.73 -2.44 -9.55
C ARG A 49 -2.93 -2.70 -10.43
N LEU A 50 -4.09 -2.26 -9.98
CA LEU A 50 -5.32 -2.34 -10.76
C LEU A 50 -5.31 -1.26 -11.84
N ASP A 51 -5.85 -1.61 -13.00
CA ASP A 51 -6.19 -0.67 -14.07
C ASP A 51 -7.38 0.19 -13.65
N ALA A 52 -7.60 1.30 -14.36
CA ALA A 52 -8.56 2.32 -13.95
C ALA A 52 -10.01 1.81 -13.91
N ASP A 53 -10.34 0.83 -14.76
CA ASP A 53 -11.65 0.20 -14.92
C ASP A 53 -11.86 -1.03 -14.03
N GLN A 54 -10.80 -1.63 -13.49
CA GLN A 54 -10.93 -2.78 -12.60
C GLN A 54 -11.58 -2.38 -11.26
N PRO A 55 -12.51 -3.19 -10.72
CA PRO A 55 -13.09 -2.95 -9.40
C PRO A 55 -12.06 -3.08 -8.27
N GLY A 56 -12.11 -2.21 -7.26
CA GLY A 56 -11.28 -2.34 -6.06
C GLY A 56 -11.95 -3.26 -5.04
N SER A 57 -12.10 -4.55 -5.37
CA SER A 57 -12.78 -5.53 -4.51
C SER A 57 -11.83 -6.63 -4.05
N LEU A 58 -12.22 -7.33 -2.98
CA LEU A 58 -11.47 -8.50 -2.49
C LEU A 58 -11.36 -9.59 -3.55
N GLU A 59 -12.43 -9.81 -4.32
CA GLU A 59 -12.46 -10.81 -5.38
C GLU A 59 -11.45 -10.46 -6.49
N GLU A 60 -11.46 -9.21 -6.96
CA GLU A 60 -10.51 -8.75 -7.98
C GLU A 60 -9.06 -8.86 -7.49
N CYS A 61 -8.79 -8.44 -6.25
CA CYS A 61 -7.46 -8.54 -5.68
C CYS A 61 -6.96 -9.99 -5.55
N ARG A 62 -7.87 -10.97 -5.42
CA ARG A 62 -7.51 -12.40 -5.34
C ARG A 62 -7.38 -13.06 -6.72
N SER A 63 -8.10 -12.57 -7.72
CA SER A 63 -8.10 -13.13 -9.08
C SER A 63 -6.99 -12.59 -9.96
N ASP A 64 -6.57 -11.34 -9.76
CA ASP A 64 -5.50 -10.72 -10.55
C ASP A 64 -4.13 -11.28 -10.16
N THR A 65 -3.41 -11.81 -11.15
CA THR A 65 -2.13 -12.54 -10.97
C THR A 65 -0.92 -11.78 -11.51
N ARG A 66 -1.09 -10.49 -11.87
CA ARG A 66 0.00 -9.62 -12.36
C ARG A 66 0.89 -9.15 -11.21
N TYR A 67 1.44 -10.10 -10.47
CA TYR A 67 2.19 -9.86 -9.26
C TYR A 67 3.50 -9.13 -9.53
N THR A 68 3.80 -8.19 -8.64
CA THR A 68 5.10 -7.54 -8.51
C THR A 68 5.45 -7.42 -7.03
N SER A 69 6.74 -7.24 -6.73
CA SER A 69 7.21 -6.93 -5.37
C SER A 69 7.26 -5.43 -5.09
N ILE A 70 7.13 -4.61 -6.15
CA ILE A 70 7.31 -3.16 -6.09
C ILE A 70 6.35 -2.43 -7.02
N ILE A 71 5.76 -1.34 -6.53
CA ILE A 71 5.10 -0.30 -7.32
C ILE A 71 5.93 0.96 -7.18
N ARG A 72 6.47 1.45 -8.30
CA ARG A 72 7.42 2.57 -8.29
C ARG A 72 6.70 3.91 -8.16
N ARG A 73 7.37 4.92 -7.59
CA ARG A 73 6.91 6.30 -7.42
C ARG A 73 6.12 6.85 -8.62
N PRO A 74 6.56 6.72 -9.89
CA PRO A 74 5.82 7.27 -11.03
C PRO A 74 4.44 6.64 -11.26
N GLN A 75 4.20 5.45 -10.70
CA GLN A 75 2.93 4.74 -10.76
C GLN A 75 1.99 5.11 -9.61
N LEU A 76 2.48 5.81 -8.58
CA LEU A 76 1.71 6.21 -7.40
C LEU A 76 1.01 7.55 -7.63
N THR A 77 0.13 7.58 -8.62
CA THR A 77 -0.68 8.77 -8.91
C THR A 77 -2.02 8.71 -8.20
N LYS A 78 -2.65 9.87 -7.99
CA LYS A 78 -3.99 9.97 -7.39
C LYS A 78 -4.99 9.06 -8.12
N GLY A 79 -5.74 8.28 -7.34
CA GLY A 79 -6.72 7.30 -7.82
C GLY A 79 -6.13 5.92 -8.13
N THR A 80 -4.81 5.76 -8.09
CA THR A 80 -4.17 4.45 -8.26
C THR A 80 -4.64 3.51 -7.15
N ARG A 81 -5.05 2.30 -7.55
CA ARG A 81 -5.50 1.23 -6.65
C ARG A 81 -4.53 0.08 -6.72
N ILE A 82 -4.10 -0.40 -5.56
CA ILE A 82 -3.08 -1.44 -5.44
C ILE A 82 -3.58 -2.50 -4.47
N CYS A 83 -3.69 -3.73 -4.95
CA CYS A 83 -3.91 -4.89 -4.11
C CYS A 83 -2.59 -5.34 -3.50
N VAL A 84 -2.64 -5.72 -2.23
CA VAL A 84 -1.51 -6.24 -1.46
C VAL A 84 -1.93 -7.62 -0.96
N LEU A 85 -1.37 -8.67 -1.55
CA LEU A 85 -1.61 -10.03 -1.11
C LEU A 85 -0.51 -10.44 -0.14
N SER A 86 -0.87 -10.61 1.13
CA SER A 86 0.02 -11.15 2.16
C SER A 86 -0.46 -12.52 2.63
N ARG A 87 0.31 -13.15 3.51
CA ARG A 87 -0.01 -14.47 4.09
C ARG A 87 -1.23 -14.34 4.99
N GLY A 88 -2.40 -14.68 4.43
CA GLY A 88 -3.67 -14.74 5.15
C GLY A 88 -4.38 -13.41 5.31
N HIS A 89 -3.99 -12.38 4.57
CA HIS A 89 -4.70 -11.10 4.51
C HIS A 89 -4.57 -10.49 3.11
N VAL A 90 -5.59 -9.73 2.71
CA VAL A 90 -5.58 -8.95 1.47
C VAL A 90 -5.81 -7.48 1.81
N GLY A 91 -4.94 -6.62 1.31
CA GLY A 91 -5.09 -5.18 1.39
C GLY A 91 -5.49 -4.58 0.04
N LEU A 92 -6.26 -3.50 0.09
CA LEU A 92 -6.48 -2.58 -1.01
C LEU A 92 -6.03 -1.19 -0.58
N VAL A 93 -5.01 -0.67 -1.26
CA VAL A 93 -4.51 0.69 -1.13
C VAL A 93 -5.15 1.54 -2.22
N THR A 94 -5.68 2.70 -1.86
CA THR A 94 -6.09 3.74 -2.82
C THR A 94 -5.27 4.98 -2.57
N VAL A 95 -4.52 5.44 -3.58
CA VAL A 95 -3.72 6.67 -3.49
C VAL A 95 -4.65 7.88 -3.55
N ARG A 96 -4.71 8.64 -2.46
CA ARG A 96 -5.50 9.88 -2.35
C ARG A 96 -4.72 11.08 -2.89
N GLU A 97 -3.44 11.13 -2.56
CA GLU A 97 -2.50 12.13 -3.04
C GLU A 97 -1.18 11.43 -3.39
N ALA A 98 -0.59 11.81 -4.52
CA ALA A 98 0.70 11.28 -4.95
C ALA A 98 1.83 11.66 -3.96
N PRO A 99 2.97 10.95 -3.95
CA PRO A 99 4.12 11.28 -3.11
C PRO A 99 4.45 12.78 -3.10
N GLN A 100 4.49 13.37 -1.91
CA GLN A 100 4.80 14.78 -1.69
C GLN A 100 6.22 14.89 -1.11
N GLU A 101 7.06 15.71 -1.73
CA GLU A 101 8.39 16.05 -1.21
C GLU A 101 8.26 17.19 -0.18
N ARG A 102 8.92 17.07 0.97
CA ARG A 102 8.90 18.09 2.04
C ARG A 102 10.23 18.15 2.80
N ASP A 103 10.49 19.31 3.40
CA ASP A 103 11.68 19.55 4.22
C ASP A 103 11.75 18.64 5.46
N ASP A 104 10.59 18.19 5.98
CA ASP A 104 10.45 17.33 7.17
C ASP A 104 10.26 15.84 6.84
N GLY A 105 10.34 15.46 5.56
CA GLY A 105 10.29 14.07 5.10
C GLY A 105 9.12 13.79 4.16
N ASP A 106 9.40 12.98 3.15
CA ASP A 106 8.42 12.64 2.12
C ASP A 106 7.31 11.73 2.67
N PHE A 107 6.09 11.91 2.18
CA PHE A 107 4.95 11.09 2.55
C PHE A 107 3.99 10.87 1.38
N ILE A 108 3.11 9.87 1.52
CA ILE A 108 1.98 9.63 0.63
C ILE A 108 0.67 9.61 1.43
N THR A 109 -0.42 10.07 0.82
CA THR A 109 -1.76 9.99 1.43
C THR A 109 -2.56 8.85 0.81
N ILE A 110 -3.02 7.89 1.61
CA ILE A 110 -3.75 6.70 1.15
C ILE A 110 -5.01 6.40 1.96
N ASP A 111 -5.94 5.71 1.32
CA ASP A 111 -6.93 4.87 2.01
C ASP A 111 -6.43 3.42 1.98
N LEU A 112 -6.65 2.70 3.08
CA LEU A 112 -6.29 1.29 3.22
C LEU A 112 -7.49 0.48 3.72
N THR A 113 -7.91 -0.49 2.91
CA THR A 113 -8.85 -1.53 3.32
C THR A 113 -8.11 -2.85 3.48
N VAL A 114 -8.37 -3.58 4.56
CA VAL A 114 -7.78 -4.88 4.85
C VAL A 114 -8.89 -5.90 5.11
N TRP A 115 -8.78 -7.05 4.47
CA TRP A 115 -9.61 -8.23 4.66
C TRP A 115 -8.76 -9.41 5.17
N PRO A 116 -9.35 -10.35 5.91
CA PRO A 116 -8.77 -11.68 6.13
C PRO A 116 -8.61 -12.47 4.81
#